data_AF-A1UPM0-F1
#
_entry.id   AF-A1UPM0-F1
#
_cell.length_a   1.000
_cell.length_b   1.000
_cell.length_c   1.000
_cell.angle_alpha   90.00
_cell.angle_beta   90.00
_cell.angle_gamma   90.00
#
_symmetry.space_group_name_H-M   'P 1'
#
loop_
_entity.id
_entity.type
_entity.pdbx_description
1 polymer ?
#
loop_
_entity_poly.entity_id
_entity_poly.type
_entity_poly.pdbx_seq_one_letter_code
_entity_poly.pdbx_strand_id
1 'polypeptide(L)'
;MSRIDRSFPLRVAPIQGEALDSWLDAIAHRHHVPRRAVIERCAIAPISFYGAWIRLLTPADIDGIAQATGYGRHVVNALALPRSGSGVGPLSGGRTLLSSTWDWRTSSRWCPQCLTDTGGRWLLAWRLNWTFACPTHKCLLQDGCPNCAAPQRYRPPTYMIPELDRCAQPILDLVGQRRLCGADLTRVQPADHPLSLSMARTQRLINALLAGRPRRLRVYGAHQPRPHEMLMDVKTLARTSSHFSAAPRT
;
A
#
# COMPACT_ATOMS: atom_id res chain seq x y z
N MET A 1 -38.22 -0.29 7.32
CA MET A 1 -37.10 -0.33 8.29
C MET A 1 -36.19 0.87 8.09
N SER A 2 -36.20 1.80 9.04
CA SER A 2 -35.47 3.07 8.97
C SER A 2 -33.95 2.83 8.88
N ARG A 3 -33.35 3.15 7.73
CA ARG A 3 -31.88 3.24 7.59
C ARG A 3 -31.44 4.44 8.43
N ILE A 4 -30.90 4.18 9.62
CA ILE A 4 -30.20 5.21 10.37
C ILE A 4 -28.91 5.55 9.60
N ASP A 5 -29.05 6.61 8.80
CA ASP A 5 -28.06 7.29 7.98
C ASP A 5 -27.06 8.07 8.85
N ARG A 6 -26.41 7.37 9.76
CA ARG A 6 -25.42 7.97 10.67
C ARG A 6 -24.03 7.46 10.33
N SER A 7 -23.10 8.39 10.13
CA SER A 7 -21.68 8.08 10.13
C SER A 7 -21.29 7.30 11.39
N PHE A 8 -20.14 6.63 11.38
CA PHE A 8 -19.59 5.99 12.58
C PHE A 8 -19.65 6.93 13.79
N PRO A 9 -20.14 6.47 14.97
CA PRO A 9 -20.28 7.33 16.15
C PRO A 9 -18.97 7.97 16.60
N LEU A 10 -17.88 7.20 16.54
CA LEU A 10 -16.52 7.68 16.77
C LEU A 10 -15.85 7.93 15.41
N ARG A 11 -15.54 9.20 15.13
CA ARG A 11 -14.78 9.57 13.93
C ARG A 11 -13.30 9.24 14.12
N VAL A 12 -12.72 8.58 13.14
CA VAL A 12 -11.27 8.30 13.06
C VAL A 12 -10.72 9.04 11.86
N ALA A 13 -9.84 10.01 12.09
CA ALA A 13 -9.21 10.75 11.00
C ALA A 13 -8.16 9.89 10.28
N PRO A 14 -8.11 9.93 8.94
CA PRO A 14 -6.97 9.40 8.22
C PRO A 14 -5.73 10.24 8.50
N ILE A 15 -4.55 9.62 8.44
CA ILE A 15 -3.29 10.37 8.51
C ILE A 15 -2.79 10.72 7.09
N GLN A 16 -1.82 11.63 7.02
CA GLN A 16 -1.25 12.02 5.73
C GLN A 16 -0.61 10.82 5.02
N GLY A 17 -1.04 10.58 3.78
CA GLY A 17 -0.47 9.53 2.93
C GLY A 17 -0.84 8.11 3.36
N GLU A 18 -1.84 7.95 4.21
CA GLU A 18 -2.29 6.63 4.66
C GLU A 18 -2.95 5.82 3.53
N ALA A 19 -2.77 4.50 3.57
CA ALA A 19 -3.52 3.60 2.71
C ALA A 19 -4.95 3.39 3.21
N LEU A 20 -5.91 3.27 2.29
CA LEU A 20 -7.32 3.05 2.61
C LEU A 20 -7.54 1.80 3.49
N ASP A 21 -6.81 0.72 3.20
CA ASP A 21 -6.92 -0.52 3.97
C ASP A 21 -6.40 -0.36 5.41
N SER A 22 -5.39 0.50 5.63
CA SER A 22 -4.94 0.87 6.96
C SER A 22 -5.99 1.69 7.71
N TRP A 23 -6.60 2.66 7.04
CA TRP A 23 -7.57 3.53 7.69
C TRP A 23 -8.82 2.77 8.13
N LEU A 24 -9.30 1.84 7.30
CA LEU A 24 -10.43 0.99 7.62
C LEU A 24 -10.10 -0.01 8.75
N ASP A 25 -8.85 -0.46 8.85
CA ASP A 25 -8.38 -1.24 10.01
C ASP A 25 -8.35 -0.39 11.28
N ALA A 26 -7.90 0.85 11.19
CA ALA A 26 -7.88 1.77 12.33
C ALA A 26 -9.29 2.09 12.84
N ILE A 27 -10.27 2.22 11.93
CA ILE A 27 -11.69 2.33 12.28
C ILE A 27 -12.15 1.04 12.98
N ALA A 28 -11.88 -0.14 12.42
CA ALA A 28 -12.28 -1.42 13.01
C ALA A 28 -11.70 -1.61 14.42
N HIS A 29 -10.40 -1.33 14.59
CA HIS A 29 -9.70 -1.37 15.86
C HIS A 29 -10.30 -0.40 16.87
N ARG A 30 -10.54 0.86 16.49
CA ARG A 30 -11.11 1.89 17.38
C ARG A 30 -12.53 1.57 17.85
N HIS A 31 -13.33 0.94 16.99
CA HIS A 31 -14.70 0.53 17.30
C HIS A 31 -14.77 -0.86 17.94
N HIS A 32 -13.65 -1.56 18.12
CA HIS A 32 -13.57 -2.93 18.60
C HIS A 32 -14.49 -3.90 17.84
N VAL A 33 -14.54 -3.76 16.52
CA VAL A 33 -15.35 -4.61 15.64
C VAL A 33 -14.48 -5.33 14.61
N PRO A 34 -14.91 -6.51 14.13
CA PRO A 34 -14.24 -7.16 13.01
C PRO A 34 -14.19 -6.25 11.78
N ARG A 35 -13.11 -6.36 11.00
CA ARG A 35 -12.93 -5.59 9.76
C ARG A 35 -14.15 -5.70 8.82
N ARG A 36 -14.77 -6.88 8.72
CA ARG A 36 -15.97 -7.10 7.89
C ARG A 36 -17.11 -6.15 8.23
N ALA A 37 -17.30 -5.82 9.51
CA ALA A 37 -18.41 -4.97 9.95
C ALA A 37 -18.22 -3.53 9.44
N VAL A 38 -16.97 -3.04 9.43
CA VAL A 38 -16.64 -1.75 8.83
C VAL A 38 -16.88 -1.77 7.32
N ILE A 39 -16.45 -2.85 6.65
CA ILE A 39 -16.61 -2.94 5.20
C ILE A 39 -18.09 -3.01 4.78
N GLU A 40 -18.88 -3.82 5.49
CA GLU A 40 -20.33 -3.93 5.32
C GLU A 40 -21.02 -2.58 5.58
N ARG A 41 -20.60 -1.85 6.63
CA ARG A 41 -21.13 -0.51 6.94
C ARG A 41 -20.80 0.52 5.86
N CYS A 42 -19.62 0.43 5.25
CA CYS A 42 -19.21 1.27 4.12
C CYS A 42 -19.86 0.85 2.79
N ALA A 43 -20.66 -0.22 2.76
CA ALA A 43 -21.31 -0.76 1.56
C ALA A 43 -20.33 -1.03 0.40
N ILE A 44 -19.09 -1.42 0.70
CA ILE A 44 -18.09 -1.72 -0.32
C ILE A 44 -18.45 -3.04 -1.00
N ALA A 45 -18.46 -3.04 -2.33
CA ALA A 45 -18.91 -4.15 -3.15
C ALA A 45 -18.03 -5.40 -2.97
N PRO A 46 -18.60 -6.62 -3.05
CA PRO A 46 -17.82 -7.82 -2.85
C PRO A 46 -16.69 -8.07 -3.84
N ILE A 47 -16.84 -7.58 -5.07
CA ILE A 47 -15.80 -7.65 -6.10
C ILE A 47 -14.56 -6.80 -5.74
N SER A 48 -14.73 -5.82 -4.86
CA SER A 48 -13.65 -5.01 -4.29
C SER A 48 -12.97 -5.72 -3.11
N PHE A 49 -13.51 -6.85 -2.61
CA PHE A 49 -12.84 -7.68 -1.59
C PHE A 49 -11.55 -8.33 -2.13
N TYR A 50 -10.72 -8.82 -1.21
CA TYR A 50 -9.49 -9.58 -1.51
C TYR A 50 -8.39 -8.80 -2.25
N GLY A 51 -8.07 -7.60 -1.75
CA GLY A 51 -6.93 -6.82 -2.26
C GLY A 51 -7.24 -6.01 -3.53
N ALA A 52 -8.45 -6.16 -4.09
CA ALA A 52 -8.91 -5.40 -5.26
C ALA A 52 -9.30 -3.95 -4.94
N TRP A 53 -9.83 -3.65 -3.76
CA TRP A 53 -10.21 -2.31 -3.31
C TRP A 53 -9.11 -1.23 -3.32
N ILE A 54 -7.84 -1.61 -3.21
CA ILE A 54 -6.74 -0.65 -3.37
C ILE A 54 -6.55 -0.29 -4.85
N ARG A 55 -6.98 -1.18 -5.76
CA ARG A 55 -6.86 -1.05 -7.22
C ARG A 55 -8.11 -0.48 -7.88
N LEU A 56 -9.28 -0.78 -7.30
CA LEU A 56 -10.57 -0.53 -7.93
C LEU A 56 -11.60 -0.24 -6.83
N LEU A 57 -11.78 1.04 -6.56
CA LEU A 57 -13.00 1.52 -5.92
C LEU A 57 -13.95 1.97 -7.02
N THR A 58 -15.16 1.42 -7.01
CA THR A 58 -16.26 1.95 -7.80
C THR A 58 -16.68 3.32 -7.22
N PRO A 59 -17.34 4.18 -8.01
CA PRO A 59 -17.94 5.40 -7.47
C PRO A 59 -18.86 5.12 -6.28
N ALA A 60 -19.62 4.03 -6.32
CA ALA A 60 -20.48 3.59 -5.22
C ALA A 60 -19.68 3.23 -3.96
N ASP A 61 -18.53 2.55 -4.09
CA ASP A 61 -17.65 2.27 -2.94
C ASP A 61 -17.16 3.57 -2.29
N ILE A 62 -16.76 4.57 -3.11
CA ILE A 62 -16.30 5.87 -2.63
C ILE A 62 -17.41 6.59 -1.87
N ASP A 63 -18.64 6.58 -2.42
CA ASP A 63 -19.79 7.24 -1.82
C ASP A 63 -20.21 6.57 -0.52
N GLY A 64 -20.23 5.22 -0.49
CA GLY A 64 -20.52 4.45 0.73
C GLY A 64 -19.48 4.67 1.84
N ILE A 65 -18.19 4.71 1.50
CA ILE A 65 -17.13 5.04 2.47
C ILE A 65 -17.29 6.49 2.96
N ALA A 66 -17.51 7.44 2.06
CA ALA A 66 -17.64 8.86 2.40
C ALA A 66 -18.83 9.08 3.37
N GLN A 67 -19.98 8.49 3.07
CA GLN A 67 -21.18 8.53 3.90
C GLN A 67 -20.95 7.87 5.27
N ALA A 68 -20.43 6.65 5.30
CA ALA A 68 -20.23 5.90 6.53
C ALA A 68 -19.20 6.56 7.46
N THR A 69 -18.15 7.17 6.90
CA THR A 69 -17.07 7.78 7.68
C THR A 69 -17.29 9.27 7.99
N GLY A 70 -18.20 9.93 7.25
CA GLY A 70 -18.45 11.36 7.36
C GLY A 70 -17.32 12.23 6.78
N TYR A 71 -16.46 11.67 5.94
CA TYR A 71 -15.40 12.38 5.20
C TYR A 71 -15.77 12.54 3.73
N GLY A 72 -15.27 13.59 3.08
CA GLY A 72 -15.55 13.84 1.67
C GLY A 72 -14.91 12.80 0.73
N ARG A 73 -15.50 12.62 -0.45
CA ARG A 73 -15.00 11.72 -1.51
C ARG A 73 -13.54 12.00 -1.88
N HIS A 74 -13.10 13.26 -1.81
CA HIS A 74 -11.71 13.64 -2.09
C HIS A 74 -10.72 13.04 -1.09
N VAL A 75 -11.10 12.94 0.20
CA VAL A 75 -10.30 12.27 1.23
C VAL A 75 -10.19 10.79 0.92
N VAL A 76 -11.31 10.12 0.64
CA VAL A 76 -11.33 8.68 0.30
C VAL A 76 -10.45 8.38 -0.91
N ASN A 77 -10.53 9.21 -1.95
CA ASN A 77 -9.69 9.07 -3.15
C ASN A 77 -8.19 9.23 -2.84
N ALA A 78 -7.82 10.10 -1.90
CA ALA A 78 -6.41 10.30 -1.53
C ALA A 78 -5.81 9.10 -0.77
N LEU A 79 -6.64 8.23 -0.20
CA LEU A 79 -6.23 7.02 0.52
C LEU A 79 -6.10 5.79 -0.38
N ALA A 80 -6.70 5.84 -1.58
CA ALA A 80 -6.57 4.79 -2.57
C ALA A 80 -5.35 5.04 -3.46
N LEU A 81 -4.79 3.98 -4.07
CA LEU A 81 -3.75 4.19 -5.07
C LEU A 81 -4.33 5.09 -6.17
N PRO A 82 -3.55 6.06 -6.68
CA PRO A 82 -4.00 6.88 -7.79
C PRO A 82 -4.54 5.99 -8.90
N ARG A 83 -5.76 6.27 -9.38
CA ARG A 83 -6.37 5.55 -10.51
C ARG A 83 -5.46 5.55 -11.74
N SER A 84 -4.58 6.56 -11.80
CA SER A 84 -3.47 6.73 -12.72
C SER A 84 -2.13 6.63 -11.99
N GLY A 85 -1.87 5.49 -11.33
CA GLY A 85 -0.51 5.11 -10.98
C GLY A 85 0.28 4.84 -12.25
N SER A 86 0.73 5.88 -12.96
CA SER A 86 1.38 5.74 -14.28
C SER A 86 0.61 4.82 -15.26
N GLY A 87 -0.72 4.84 -15.16
CA GLY A 87 -1.62 4.02 -15.98
C GLY A 87 -1.71 4.60 -17.38
N VAL A 88 -1.22 3.84 -18.35
CA VAL A 88 -1.39 4.08 -19.78
C VAL A 88 -2.88 4.24 -20.10
N GLY A 89 -3.23 5.41 -20.64
CA GLY A 89 -4.45 5.65 -21.42
C GLY A 89 -5.66 6.25 -20.66
N PRO A 90 -6.46 7.09 -21.34
CA PRO A 90 -7.61 7.76 -20.74
C PRO A 90 -8.78 6.81 -20.41
N LEU A 91 -9.55 7.32 -19.46
CA LEU A 91 -10.78 6.88 -18.82
C LEU A 91 -11.74 6.03 -19.67
N SER A 92 -12.13 4.86 -19.14
CA SER A 92 -13.47 4.27 -19.35
C SER A 92 -13.78 3.24 -18.25
N GLY A 93 -14.87 3.49 -17.52
CA GLY A 93 -15.80 2.50 -16.95
C GLY A 93 -15.38 1.64 -15.75
N GLY A 94 -14.10 1.35 -15.57
CA GLY A 94 -13.64 0.40 -14.56
C GLY A 94 -12.57 -0.47 -15.18
N ARG A 95 -11.35 -0.41 -14.66
CA ARG A 95 -10.25 -1.21 -15.20
C ARG A 95 -9.30 -1.60 -14.09
N THR A 96 -9.30 -2.90 -13.85
CA THR A 96 -8.25 -3.70 -13.26
C THR A 96 -6.88 -3.15 -13.70
N LEU A 97 -6.11 -2.58 -12.76
CA LEU A 97 -4.72 -2.21 -13.00
C LEU A 97 -3.98 -3.46 -13.48
N LEU A 98 -3.63 -3.58 -14.76
CA LEU A 98 -2.69 -4.60 -15.20
C LEU A 98 -1.40 -4.33 -14.43
N SER A 99 -1.04 -5.28 -13.57
CA SER A 99 0.15 -5.22 -12.73
C SER A 99 1.38 -5.27 -13.64
N SER A 100 1.90 -4.12 -14.08
CA SER A 100 3.30 -4.11 -14.46
C SER A 100 4.12 -4.28 -13.17
N THR A 101 5.23 -5.02 -13.26
CA THR A 101 6.12 -5.36 -12.15
C THR A 101 6.64 -4.14 -11.35
N TRP A 102 6.36 -2.92 -11.81
CA TRP A 102 6.86 -1.67 -11.25
C TRP A 102 5.78 -0.69 -10.79
N ASP A 103 4.49 -0.99 -10.98
CA ASP A 103 3.44 -0.02 -10.61
C ASP A 103 3.11 -0.08 -9.12
N TRP A 104 2.74 -1.26 -8.66
CA TRP A 104 2.27 -1.47 -7.30
C TRP A 104 2.39 -2.95 -6.93
N ARG A 105 2.26 -3.23 -5.64
CA ARG A 105 2.31 -4.58 -5.07
C ARG A 105 1.05 -4.85 -4.25
N THR A 106 0.58 -6.09 -4.35
CA THR A 106 -0.61 -6.58 -3.64
C THR A 106 -0.41 -6.59 -2.13
N SER A 107 0.82 -6.81 -1.69
CA SER A 107 1.27 -6.63 -0.31
C SER A 107 1.74 -5.19 -0.04
N SER A 108 2.01 -4.86 1.22
CA SER A 108 2.61 -3.60 1.65
C SER A 108 4.00 -3.85 2.24
N ARG A 109 4.97 -2.98 1.93
CA ARG A 109 6.25 -2.93 2.64
C ARG A 109 6.00 -2.07 3.88
N TRP A 110 6.96 -1.99 4.77
CA TRP A 110 6.87 -1.01 5.86
C TRP A 110 8.22 -0.63 6.42
N CYS A 111 8.23 0.52 7.07
CA CYS A 111 9.29 0.91 7.98
C CYS A 111 8.79 0.63 9.41
N PRO A 112 9.50 -0.19 10.20
CA PRO A 112 9.11 -0.49 11.58
C PRO A 112 8.97 0.78 12.43
N GLN A 113 9.89 1.74 12.26
CA GLN A 113 9.87 3.00 13.00
C GLN A 113 8.70 3.90 12.60
N CYS A 114 8.42 4.05 11.29
CA CYS A 114 7.20 4.75 10.88
C CYS A 114 5.95 4.09 11.43
N LEU A 115 5.92 2.76 11.49
CA LEU A 115 4.77 2.03 12.01
C LEU A 115 4.58 2.30 13.50
N THR A 116 5.66 2.44 14.28
CA THR A 116 5.61 2.95 15.66
C THR A 116 5.08 4.38 15.71
N ASP A 117 5.70 5.29 14.95
CA ASP A 117 5.40 6.73 14.99
C ASP A 117 3.94 7.04 14.63
N THR A 118 3.34 6.24 13.74
CA THR A 118 1.97 6.43 13.29
C THR A 118 0.94 5.64 14.11
N GLY A 119 1.38 4.81 15.07
CA GLY A 119 0.48 3.95 15.85
C GLY A 119 -0.13 2.83 15.02
N GLY A 120 0.68 2.16 14.18
CA GLY A 120 0.25 1.04 13.36
C GLY A 120 -0.40 1.42 12.04
N ARG A 121 -0.32 2.70 11.61
CA ARG A 121 -0.97 3.18 10.39
C ARG A 121 -0.02 3.05 9.20
N TRP A 122 -0.47 2.38 8.15
CA TRP A 122 0.35 2.05 6.99
C TRP A 122 0.20 3.07 5.89
N LEU A 123 1.32 3.42 5.26
CA LEU A 123 1.37 4.43 4.22
C LEU A 123 1.07 3.84 2.84
N LEU A 124 0.30 4.57 2.05
CA LEU A 124 -0.07 4.21 0.68
C LEU A 124 1.16 4.04 -0.21
N ALA A 125 2.17 4.88 -0.03
CA ALA A 125 3.41 4.83 -0.80
C ALA A 125 4.14 3.48 -0.68
N TRP A 126 3.98 2.76 0.44
CA TRP A 126 4.59 1.45 0.64
C TRP A 126 3.99 0.34 -0.22
N ARG A 127 2.85 0.59 -0.87
CA ARG A 127 2.24 -0.29 -1.87
C ARG A 127 2.80 -0.07 -3.27
N LEU A 128 3.65 0.93 -3.49
CA LEU A 128 4.31 1.17 -4.77
C LEU A 128 5.62 0.37 -4.86
N ASN A 129 5.91 -0.25 -6.00
CA ASN A 129 7.20 -0.93 -6.19
C ASN A 129 8.38 0.06 -6.19
N TRP A 130 8.10 1.31 -6.53
CA TRP A 130 9.00 2.47 -6.47
C TRP A 130 9.50 2.85 -5.06
N THR A 131 8.84 2.37 -4.02
CA THR A 131 9.17 2.70 -2.63
C THR A 131 9.84 1.51 -1.96
N PHE A 132 11.16 1.57 -1.82
CA PHE A 132 11.99 0.52 -1.23
C PHE A 132 12.77 1.00 0.00
N ALA A 133 12.92 2.32 0.19
CA ALA A 133 13.56 2.90 1.36
C ALA A 133 12.69 3.96 2.05
N CYS A 134 12.79 4.03 3.37
CA CYS A 134 12.15 5.07 4.16
C CYS A 134 12.99 6.37 4.09
N PRO A 135 12.46 7.49 3.58
CA PRO A 135 13.20 8.76 3.56
C PRO A 135 13.33 9.39 4.95
N THR A 136 12.41 9.08 5.87
CA THR A 136 12.37 9.62 7.23
C THR A 136 13.41 8.95 8.12
N HIS A 137 13.32 7.62 8.27
CA HIS A 137 14.21 6.83 9.14
C HIS A 137 15.44 6.28 8.43
N LYS A 138 15.60 6.56 7.13
CA LYS A 138 16.80 6.21 6.32
C LYS A 138 17.15 4.72 6.39
N CYS A 139 16.15 3.86 6.33
CA CYS A 139 16.29 2.41 6.35
C CYS A 139 15.65 1.78 5.10
N LEU A 140 16.01 0.54 4.80
CA LEU A 140 15.26 -0.27 3.83
C LEU A 140 13.92 -0.67 4.42
N LEU A 141 12.89 -0.70 3.57
CA LEU A 141 11.59 -1.17 3.98
C LEU A 141 11.56 -2.69 4.04
N GLN A 142 10.92 -3.22 5.06
CA GLN A 142 10.67 -4.65 5.25
C GLN A 142 9.59 -5.10 4.25
N ASP A 143 9.76 -6.29 3.68
CA ASP A 143 8.84 -6.87 2.69
C ASP A 143 8.21 -8.21 3.12
N GLY A 144 8.73 -8.83 4.20
CA GLY A 144 8.20 -10.05 4.80
C GLY A 144 8.32 -10.04 6.33
N CYS A 145 7.37 -10.69 7.02
CA CYS A 145 7.39 -10.81 8.48
C CYS A 145 8.66 -11.56 8.94
N PRO A 146 9.39 -11.09 9.97
CA PRO A 146 10.58 -11.79 10.46
C PRO A 146 10.29 -13.19 11.01
N ASN A 147 9.08 -13.44 11.52
CA ASN A 147 8.74 -14.72 12.12
C ASN A 147 8.17 -15.74 11.14
N CYS A 148 7.39 -15.31 10.14
CA CYS A 148 6.68 -16.21 9.23
C CYS A 148 6.99 -15.98 7.75
N ALA A 149 7.90 -15.07 7.43
CA ALA A 149 8.29 -14.61 6.08
C ALA A 149 7.14 -14.04 5.21
N ALA A 150 5.89 -14.09 5.69
CA ALA A 150 4.74 -13.75 4.87
C ALA A 150 4.71 -12.25 4.54
N PRO A 151 4.30 -11.90 3.30
CA PRO A 151 4.14 -10.52 2.91
C PRO A 151 2.96 -9.88 3.63
N GLN A 152 3.12 -8.64 4.06
CA GLN A 152 2.10 -7.96 4.85
C GLN A 152 0.98 -7.39 3.99
N ARG A 153 -0.25 -7.40 4.52
CA ARG A 153 -1.45 -6.81 3.91
C ARG A 153 -1.77 -7.31 2.49
N TYR A 154 -1.39 -8.55 2.14
CA TYR A 154 -1.78 -9.19 0.89
C TYR A 154 -3.27 -9.59 0.90
N ARG A 155 -3.70 -10.32 1.94
CA ARG A 155 -5.08 -10.73 2.19
C ARG A 155 -5.36 -10.66 3.69
N PRO A 156 -5.57 -9.45 4.23
CA PRO A 156 -5.78 -9.31 5.67
C PRO A 156 -7.07 -10.03 6.08
N PRO A 157 -7.09 -10.74 7.23
CA PRO A 157 -8.30 -11.37 7.75
C PRO A 157 -9.43 -10.35 7.94
N THR A 158 -10.67 -10.76 7.63
CA THR A 158 -11.85 -9.88 7.72
C THR A 158 -12.71 -10.14 8.94
N TYR A 159 -12.63 -11.33 9.52
CA TYR A 159 -13.50 -11.81 10.60
C TYR A 159 -12.99 -11.49 12.02
N MET A 160 -11.85 -10.81 12.14
CA MET A 160 -11.23 -10.45 13.41
C MET A 160 -11.07 -8.94 13.53
N ILE A 161 -10.90 -8.47 14.78
CA ILE A 161 -10.51 -7.09 15.08
C ILE A 161 -9.03 -6.94 14.69
N PRO A 162 -8.66 -6.00 13.79
CA PRO A 162 -7.27 -5.84 13.36
C PRO A 162 -6.37 -5.32 14.47
N GLU A 163 -5.23 -5.98 14.68
CA GLU A 163 -4.10 -5.42 15.43
C GLU A 163 -3.20 -4.67 14.44
N LEU A 164 -3.04 -3.36 14.60
CA LEU A 164 -2.54 -2.47 13.54
C LEU A 164 -1.03 -2.62 13.28
N ASP A 165 -0.29 -3.07 14.29
CA ASP A 165 1.16 -3.19 14.34
C ASP A 165 1.65 -4.66 14.40
N ARG A 166 0.75 -5.63 14.22
CA ARG A 166 1.06 -7.06 14.31
C ARG A 166 0.79 -7.82 13.03
N CYS A 167 1.55 -8.89 12.83
CA CYS A 167 1.37 -9.79 11.71
C CYS A 167 0.06 -10.58 11.85
N ALA A 168 -0.91 -10.30 10.99
CA ALA A 168 -2.19 -11.00 10.95
C ALA A 168 -2.19 -12.25 10.05
N GLN A 169 -1.01 -12.74 9.63
CA GLN A 169 -0.94 -13.92 8.78
C GLN A 169 -1.33 -15.19 9.57
N PRO A 170 -2.28 -16.01 9.08
CA PRO A 170 -2.54 -17.32 9.64
C PRO A 170 -1.34 -18.25 9.41
N ILE A 171 -0.90 -18.94 10.46
CA ILE A 171 0.18 -19.93 10.44
C ILE A 171 -0.27 -21.21 11.13
N LEU A 172 0.44 -22.30 10.85
CA LEU A 172 0.39 -23.51 11.66
C LEU A 172 1.47 -23.42 12.73
N ASP A 173 1.13 -23.77 13.96
CA ASP A 173 2.12 -23.89 15.02
C ASP A 173 2.83 -25.26 14.98
N LEU A 174 3.72 -25.49 15.95
CA LEU A 174 4.52 -26.72 16.03
C LEU A 174 3.67 -27.98 16.26
N VAL A 175 2.43 -27.84 16.73
CA VAL A 175 1.48 -28.94 16.95
C VAL A 175 0.41 -29.01 15.84
N GLY A 176 0.57 -28.23 14.77
CA GLY A 176 -0.32 -28.22 13.61
C GLY A 176 -1.63 -27.45 13.80
N GLN A 177 -1.79 -26.69 14.89
CA GLN A 177 -2.97 -25.85 15.11
C GLN A 177 -2.86 -24.51 14.37
N ARG A 178 -4.00 -24.06 13.83
CA ARG A 178 -4.09 -22.77 13.15
C ARG A 178 -4.17 -21.64 14.16
N ARG A 179 -3.24 -20.70 14.06
CA ARG A 179 -3.26 -19.43 14.82
C ARG A 179 -2.76 -18.29 13.96
N LEU A 180 -2.83 -17.07 14.50
CA LEU A 180 -2.18 -15.91 13.89
C LEU A 180 -0.70 -15.89 14.24
N CYS A 181 0.11 -15.33 13.34
CA CYS A 181 1.53 -15.13 13.57
C CYS A 181 1.77 -14.20 14.78
N GLY A 182 1.07 -13.05 14.83
CA GLY A 182 1.10 -12.13 15.97
C GLY A 182 2.43 -11.39 16.19
N ALA A 183 3.41 -11.57 15.30
CA ALA A 183 4.71 -10.91 15.39
C ALA A 183 4.56 -9.40 15.42
N ASP A 184 5.27 -8.74 16.35
CA ASP A 184 5.33 -7.28 16.45
C ASP A 184 6.15 -6.73 15.27
N LEU A 185 5.48 -6.01 14.37
CA LEU A 185 6.07 -5.48 13.15
C LEU A 185 6.85 -4.17 13.40
N THR A 186 6.82 -3.63 14.61
CA THR A 186 7.59 -2.43 15.01
C THR A 186 8.98 -2.79 15.53
N ARG A 187 9.17 -4.02 16.00
CA ARG A 187 10.43 -4.49 16.62
C ARG A 187 11.33 -5.26 15.65
N VAL A 188 11.18 -5.03 14.36
CA VAL A 188 12.02 -5.71 13.35
C VAL A 188 13.42 -5.13 13.40
N GLN A 189 14.42 -6.00 13.53
CA GLN A 189 15.82 -5.60 13.50
C GLN A 189 16.18 -5.03 12.11
N PRO A 190 17.09 -4.05 12.05
CA PRO A 190 17.61 -3.56 10.78
C PRO A 190 18.16 -4.73 9.95
N ALA A 191 17.89 -4.73 8.64
CA ALA A 191 18.46 -5.72 7.75
C ALA A 191 19.99 -5.66 7.76
N ASP A 192 20.64 -6.82 7.54
CA ASP A 192 22.11 -6.94 7.43
C ASP A 192 22.71 -6.04 6.33
N HIS A 193 21.88 -5.61 5.39
CA HIS A 193 22.24 -4.67 4.34
C HIS A 193 21.71 -3.27 4.67
N PRO A 194 22.55 -2.37 5.23
CA PRO A 194 22.13 -1.01 5.54
C PRO A 194 21.84 -0.21 4.27
N LEU A 195 20.98 0.80 4.40
CA LEU A 195 20.66 1.71 3.30
C LEU A 195 21.90 2.51 2.88
N SER A 196 22.41 2.26 1.67
CA SER A 196 23.55 3.02 1.15
C SER A 196 23.16 4.44 0.72
N LEU A 197 24.15 5.34 0.60
CA LEU A 197 23.93 6.71 0.12
C LEU A 197 23.37 6.77 -1.29
N SER A 198 23.78 5.86 -2.18
CA SER A 198 23.26 5.78 -3.55
C SER A 198 21.79 5.38 -3.54
N MET A 199 21.41 4.37 -2.77
CA MET A 199 20.03 3.93 -2.59
C MET A 199 19.16 5.06 -2.01
N ALA A 200 19.64 5.76 -0.98
CA ALA A 200 18.93 6.90 -0.39
C ALA A 200 18.76 8.07 -1.38
N ARG A 201 19.74 8.33 -2.25
CA ARG A 201 19.63 9.33 -3.33
C ARG A 201 18.61 8.88 -4.38
N THR A 202 18.66 7.62 -4.79
CA THR A 202 17.72 7.03 -5.76
C THR A 202 16.27 7.11 -5.26
N GLN A 203 16.01 6.73 -4.00
CA GLN A 203 14.66 6.83 -3.44
C GLN A 203 14.15 8.29 -3.42
N ARG A 204 15.00 9.26 -3.06
CA ARG A 204 14.61 10.68 -3.10
C ARG A 204 14.32 11.18 -4.51
N LEU A 205 15.08 10.72 -5.50
CA LEU A 205 14.83 11.03 -6.89
C LEU A 205 13.48 10.48 -7.34
N ILE A 206 13.22 9.20 -7.07
CA ILE A 206 11.94 8.54 -7.39
C ILE A 206 10.77 9.27 -6.73
N ASN A 207 10.89 9.62 -5.44
CA ASN A 207 9.85 10.38 -4.73
C ASN A 207 9.57 11.75 -5.39
N ALA A 208 10.61 12.43 -5.88
CA ALA A 208 10.44 13.69 -6.59
C ALA A 208 9.71 13.49 -7.93
N LEU A 209 10.07 12.46 -8.69
CA LEU A 209 9.41 12.14 -9.96
C LEU A 209 7.94 11.76 -9.76
N LEU A 210 7.64 10.94 -8.76
CA LEU A 210 6.26 10.56 -8.38
C LEU A 210 5.42 11.77 -7.95
N ALA A 211 6.05 12.77 -7.32
CA ALA A 211 5.42 14.03 -6.98
C ALA A 211 5.29 15.01 -8.17
N GLY A 212 5.61 14.58 -9.39
CA GLY A 212 5.56 15.41 -10.60
C GLY A 212 6.62 16.51 -10.64
N ARG A 213 7.65 16.45 -9.78
CA ARG A 213 8.70 17.47 -9.72
C ARG A 213 9.77 17.16 -10.78
N PRO A 214 9.98 18.05 -11.77
CA PRO A 214 10.97 17.83 -12.82
C PRO A 214 12.39 17.77 -12.24
N ARG A 215 13.21 16.88 -12.79
CA ARG A 215 14.62 16.74 -12.44
C ARG A 215 15.43 16.58 -13.71
N ARG A 216 16.51 17.36 -13.84
CA ARG A 216 17.49 17.16 -14.91
C ARG A 216 18.34 15.94 -14.56
N LEU A 217 18.19 14.88 -15.34
CA LEU A 217 19.05 13.70 -15.25
C LEU A 217 20.02 13.71 -16.42
N ARG A 218 21.31 13.55 -16.14
CA ARG A 218 22.38 13.59 -17.14
C ARG A 218 22.15 12.63 -18.30
N VAL A 219 21.49 11.49 -18.05
CA VAL A 219 21.14 10.48 -19.04
C VAL A 219 20.28 11.02 -20.19
N TYR A 220 19.50 12.09 -19.97
CA TYR A 220 18.67 12.71 -21.00
C TYR A 220 19.35 13.88 -21.74
N GLY A 221 20.59 14.23 -21.38
CA GLY A 221 21.32 15.34 -22.01
C GLY A 221 20.54 16.66 -21.97
N ALA A 222 20.35 17.28 -23.13
CA ALA A 222 19.58 18.52 -23.29
C ALA A 222 18.05 18.31 -23.24
N HIS A 223 17.59 17.08 -23.47
CA HIS A 223 16.16 16.74 -23.43
C HIS A 223 15.63 16.79 -21.99
N GLN A 224 14.42 17.30 -21.82
CA GLN A 224 13.76 17.40 -20.52
C GLN A 224 12.42 16.65 -20.56
N PRO A 225 12.43 15.31 -20.46
CA PRO A 225 11.21 14.55 -20.37
C PRO A 225 10.38 14.98 -19.15
N ARG A 226 9.08 14.79 -19.24
CA ARG A 226 8.17 14.90 -18.11
C ARG A 226 8.49 13.78 -17.11
N PRO A 227 8.27 13.98 -15.80
CA PRO A 227 8.57 12.96 -14.78
C PRO A 227 7.96 11.58 -15.04
N HIS A 228 6.77 11.53 -15.66
CA HIS A 228 6.13 10.26 -16.00
C HIS A 228 6.85 9.51 -17.13
N GLU A 229 7.43 10.21 -18.10
CA GLU A 229 8.21 9.62 -19.20
C GLU A 229 9.48 8.99 -18.63
N MET A 230 10.14 9.68 -17.69
CA MET A 230 11.31 9.14 -17.00
C MET A 230 11.03 7.84 -16.24
N LEU A 231 9.88 7.77 -15.55
CA LEU A 231 9.47 6.54 -14.86
C LEU A 231 9.15 5.41 -15.84
N MET A 232 8.57 5.73 -17.01
CA MET A 232 8.31 4.74 -18.06
C MET A 232 9.58 4.18 -18.65
N ASP A 233 10.61 5.00 -18.87
CA ASP A 233 11.91 4.53 -19.36
C ASP A 233 12.55 3.55 -18.38
N VAL A 234 12.51 3.85 -17.07
CA VAL A 234 13.02 2.94 -16.04
C VAL A 234 12.29 1.60 -16.07
N LYS A 235 10.95 1.59 -16.25
CA LYS A 235 10.19 0.34 -16.39
C LYS A 235 10.62 -0.45 -17.62
N THR A 236 10.84 0.23 -18.73
CA THR A 236 11.27 -0.40 -19.99
C THR A 236 12.63 -1.05 -19.83
N LEU A 237 13.60 -0.35 -19.24
CA LEU A 237 14.95 -0.87 -18.95
C LEU A 237 14.93 -2.04 -17.96
N ALA A 238 14.07 -1.97 -16.95
CA ALA A 238 13.96 -3.05 -15.98
C ALA A 238 13.39 -4.34 -16.62
N ARG A 239 12.39 -4.20 -17.51
CA ARG A 239 11.82 -5.33 -18.26
C ARG A 239 12.85 -6.01 -19.14
N THR A 240 13.65 -5.24 -19.89
CA THR A 240 14.70 -5.80 -20.75
C THR A 240 15.76 -6.52 -19.93
N SER A 241 16.15 -5.97 -18.78
CA SER A 241 17.12 -6.59 -17.86
C SER A 241 16.65 -7.93 -17.29
N SER A 242 15.35 -8.08 -16.98
CA SER A 242 14.78 -9.34 -16.50
C SER A 242 14.76 -10.46 -17.55
N HIS A 243 14.73 -10.11 -18.85
CA HIS A 243 14.84 -11.10 -19.93
C HIS A 243 16.27 -11.62 -20.12
N PHE A 244 17.30 -10.82 -19.82
CA PHE A 244 18.71 -11.26 -19.91
C PHE A 244 19.12 -12.20 -18.78
N SER A 245 18.50 -12.13 -17.60
CA SER A 245 18.78 -13.06 -16.50
C SER A 245 18.12 -14.44 -16.65
N ALA A 246 17.29 -14.66 -17.67
CA ALA A 246 16.60 -15.94 -17.92
C ALA A 246 17.28 -16.83 -18.97
N ALA A 247 18.47 -16.46 -19.48
CA ALA A 247 19.25 -17.34 -20.33
C ALA A 247 19.83 -18.49 -19.48
N PRO A 248 19.62 -19.78 -19.84
CA PRO A 248 20.23 -20.88 -19.13
C PRO A 248 21.75 -20.75 -19.24
N ARG A 249 22.42 -20.81 -18.08
CA ARG A 249 23.87 -20.99 -18.05
C ARG A 249 24.14 -22.40 -18.58
N THR A 250 24.66 -22.47 -19.80
CA THR A 250 25.27 -23.68 -20.38
C THR A 250 26.53 -24.03 -19.63
#